data_AF-A0A9R1WET2-F1
#
_entry.id   AF-A0A9R1WET2-F1
#
_cell.length_a   1.000
_cell.length_b   1.000
_cell.length_c   1.000
_cell.angle_alpha   90.00
_cell.angle_beta   90.00
_cell.angle_gamma   90.00
#
_symmetry.space_group_name_H-M   'P 1'
#
loop_
_entity.id
_entity.type
_entity.pdbx_description
1 polymer ?
#
loop_
_entity_poly.entity_id
_entity_poly.type
_entity_poly.pdbx_seq_one_letter_code
_entity_poly.pdbx_strand_id
1 'polypeptide(L)'
;MEDLGNDIFQILVSNSLFQDVERDEYGHITHCSMHDLVHDLLLSLSKHENLRLKGVKNDDIACIPQVKHLIFYQLYHELEGKICKFIERDTVARTLRTLFIEGEVEKNFSFERFKCMRILKLKGYHINKLHDSIVELVHLRYLDFSYTEIHVLPESIGNLYVTS
;
A
#
# COMPACT_ATOMS: atom_id res chain seq x y z
N MET A 1 -3.60 -21.28 3.99
CA MET A 1 -3.56 -19.81 4.21
C MET A 1 -4.94 -19.21 3.99
N GLU A 2 -5.69 -19.74 3.00
CA GLU A 2 -7.11 -19.43 2.77
C GLU A 2 -8.01 -19.78 3.96
N ASP A 3 -7.79 -20.92 4.64
CA ASP A 3 -8.63 -21.32 5.79
C ASP A 3 -8.60 -20.30 6.94
N LEU A 4 -7.42 -19.80 7.31
CA LEU A 4 -7.27 -18.75 8.34
C LEU A 4 -7.94 -17.44 7.92
N GLY A 5 -7.86 -17.08 6.63
CA GLY A 5 -8.52 -15.90 6.09
C GLY A 5 -10.05 -16.04 6.19
N ASN A 6 -10.56 -17.22 5.87
CA ASN A 6 -11.98 -17.54 5.98
C ASN A 6 -12.45 -17.51 7.45
N ASP A 7 -11.69 -18.05 8.39
CA ASP A 7 -12.01 -18.01 9.82
C ASP A 7 -12.09 -16.55 10.34
N ILE A 8 -11.13 -15.71 9.99
CA ILE A 8 -11.16 -14.28 10.32
C ILE A 8 -12.36 -13.60 9.68
N PHE A 9 -12.67 -13.92 8.43
CA PHE A 9 -13.84 -13.36 7.76
C PHE A 9 -15.14 -13.76 8.45
N GLN A 10 -15.31 -15.04 8.85
CA GLN A 10 -16.47 -15.49 9.61
C GLN A 10 -16.60 -14.77 10.95
N ILE A 11 -15.49 -14.45 11.61
CA ILE A 11 -15.50 -13.63 12.84
C ILE A 11 -16.01 -12.22 12.53
N LEU A 12 -15.55 -11.58 11.46
CA LEU A 12 -16.00 -10.23 11.07
C LEU A 12 -17.50 -10.20 10.75
N VAL A 13 -18.01 -11.21 10.05
CA VAL A 13 -19.44 -11.37 9.78
C VAL A 13 -20.23 -11.63 11.06
N SER A 14 -19.76 -12.51 11.93
CA SER A 14 -20.43 -12.85 13.19
C SER A 14 -20.51 -11.66 14.17
N ASN A 15 -19.59 -10.69 14.04
CA ASN A 15 -19.61 -9.44 14.79
C ASN A 15 -20.36 -8.30 14.07
N SER A 16 -21.09 -8.61 12.99
CA SER A 16 -21.83 -7.64 12.17
C SER A 16 -20.98 -6.53 11.56
N LEU A 17 -19.66 -6.74 11.45
CA LEU A 17 -18.75 -5.79 10.79
C LEU A 17 -18.90 -5.88 9.26
N PHE A 18 -19.19 -7.07 8.75
CA PHE A 18 -19.64 -7.32 7.39
C PHE A 18 -21.06 -7.90 7.40
N GLN A 19 -21.87 -7.46 6.43
CA GLN A 19 -23.26 -7.81 6.22
C GLN A 19 -23.49 -8.15 4.73
N ASP A 20 -24.71 -8.56 4.38
CA ASP A 20 -25.10 -8.88 3.00
C ASP A 20 -24.13 -9.83 2.29
N VAL A 21 -23.73 -10.91 3.01
CA VAL A 21 -22.78 -11.88 2.48
C VAL A 21 -23.46 -12.74 1.42
N GLU A 22 -23.06 -12.56 0.17
CA GLU A 22 -23.50 -13.36 -0.96
C GLU A 22 -22.53 -14.52 -1.21
N ARG A 23 -23.08 -15.68 -1.59
CA ARG A 23 -22.29 -16.88 -1.90
C ARG A 23 -22.66 -17.39 -3.29
N ASP A 24 -21.68 -17.91 -4.01
CA ASP A 24 -21.91 -18.62 -5.27
C ASP A 24 -22.52 -20.02 -5.04
N GLU A 25 -22.81 -20.72 -6.13
CA GLU A 25 -23.35 -22.08 -6.12
C GLU A 25 -22.43 -23.11 -5.44
N TYR A 26 -21.14 -22.78 -5.28
CA TYR A 26 -20.13 -23.60 -4.62
C TYR A 26 -19.93 -23.21 -3.14
N GLY A 27 -20.66 -22.21 -2.65
CA GLY A 27 -20.58 -21.72 -1.27
C GLY A 27 -19.44 -20.74 -1.00
N HIS A 28 -18.71 -20.29 -2.02
CA HIS A 28 -17.69 -19.25 -1.88
C HIS A 28 -18.33 -17.88 -1.75
N ILE A 29 -17.81 -17.08 -0.84
CA ILE A 29 -18.26 -15.71 -0.64
C ILE A 29 -17.82 -14.87 -1.84
N THR A 30 -18.77 -14.24 -2.52
CA THR A 30 -18.51 -13.40 -3.70
C THR A 30 -18.62 -11.91 -3.38
N HIS A 31 -19.55 -11.54 -2.50
CA HIS A 31 -19.77 -10.15 -2.10
C HIS A 31 -20.10 -10.05 -0.61
N CYS A 32 -19.75 -8.91 -0.02
CA CYS A 32 -20.21 -8.49 1.29
C CYS A 32 -20.19 -6.96 1.36
N SER A 33 -21.02 -6.41 2.23
CA SER A 33 -21.12 -4.98 2.49
C SER A 33 -20.62 -4.67 3.90
N MET A 34 -19.98 -3.52 4.08
CA MET A 34 -19.70 -2.99 5.41
C MET A 34 -20.85 -2.08 5.83
N HIS A 35 -21.29 -2.22 7.09
CA HIS A 35 -22.34 -1.36 7.63
C HIS A 35 -21.86 0.10 7.70
N ASP A 36 -22.73 1.07 7.40
CA ASP A 36 -22.39 2.51 7.36
C ASP A 36 -21.73 3.00 8.66
N LEU A 37 -22.20 2.55 9.83
CA LEU A 37 -21.57 2.91 11.12
C LEU A 37 -20.13 2.39 11.26
N VAL A 38 -19.83 1.19 10.74
CA VAL A 38 -18.47 0.63 10.75
C VAL A 38 -17.63 1.39 9.73
N HIS A 39 -18.21 1.72 8.58
CA HIS A 39 -17.58 2.56 7.57
C HIS A 39 -17.20 3.94 8.12
N ASP A 40 -18.13 4.62 8.78
CA ASP A 40 -17.93 5.93 9.41
C ASP A 40 -16.90 5.88 10.54
N LEU A 41 -16.94 4.84 11.37
CA LEU A 41 -15.92 4.59 12.38
C LEU A 41 -14.54 4.43 11.74
N LEU A 42 -14.41 3.60 10.71
CA LEU A 42 -13.15 3.43 9.99
C LEU A 42 -12.70 4.74 9.35
N LEU A 43 -13.59 5.53 8.76
CA LEU A 43 -13.26 6.85 8.23
C LEU A 43 -12.74 7.79 9.32
N SER A 44 -13.37 7.78 10.51
CA SER A 44 -12.97 8.61 11.65
C SER A 44 -11.56 8.26 12.17
N LEU A 45 -11.24 6.97 12.25
CA LEU A 45 -9.93 6.46 12.65
C LEU A 45 -8.89 6.70 11.56
N SER A 46 -9.30 6.52 10.30
CA SER A 46 -8.46 6.62 9.11
C SER A 46 -7.95 8.04 8.87
N LYS A 47 -8.75 9.08 9.16
CA LYS A 47 -8.38 10.50 8.96
C LYS A 47 -7.04 10.91 9.58
N HIS A 48 -6.62 10.25 10.66
CA HIS A 48 -5.39 10.58 11.37
C HIS A 48 -4.18 9.76 10.90
N GLU A 49 -4.42 8.67 10.18
CA GLU A 49 -3.39 7.69 9.82
C GLU A 49 -3.24 7.48 8.32
N ASN A 50 -4.20 7.93 7.51
CA ASN A 50 -4.26 7.70 6.08
C ASN A 50 -4.29 9.03 5.33
N LEU A 51 -3.49 9.12 4.26
CA LEU A 51 -3.52 10.22 3.32
C LEU A 51 -3.62 9.68 1.89
N ARG A 52 -4.57 10.23 1.15
CA ARG A 52 -4.77 9.93 -0.28
C ARG A 52 -4.56 11.20 -1.06
N LEU A 53 -3.64 11.16 -2.01
CA LEU A 53 -3.23 12.32 -2.80
C LEU A 53 -3.43 12.02 -4.29
N LYS A 54 -4.15 12.92 -4.97
CA LYS A 54 -4.43 12.85 -6.40
C LYS A 54 -4.14 14.20 -7.03
N GLY A 55 -3.38 14.25 -8.13
CA GLY A 55 -3.10 15.52 -8.82
C GLY A 55 -2.11 16.41 -8.07
N VAL A 56 -1.09 15.82 -7.44
CA VAL A 56 -0.24 16.46 -6.41
C VAL A 56 0.63 17.57 -6.99
N LYS A 57 0.59 18.76 -6.38
CA LYS A 57 1.56 19.85 -6.63
C LYS A 57 2.74 19.74 -5.67
N ASN A 58 3.87 20.37 -6.01
CA ASN A 58 5.08 20.28 -5.17
C ASN A 58 4.85 20.80 -3.74
N ASP A 59 4.02 21.83 -3.59
CA ASP A 59 3.75 22.45 -2.29
C ASP A 59 2.90 21.56 -1.36
N ASP A 60 2.07 20.69 -1.93
CA ASP A 60 1.23 19.75 -1.17
C ASP A 60 2.09 18.72 -0.42
N ILE A 61 3.27 18.39 -0.96
CA ILE A 61 4.18 17.38 -0.42
C ILE A 61 4.91 17.89 0.82
N ALA A 62 5.22 19.19 0.85
CA ALA A 62 5.82 19.85 2.01
C ALA A 62 4.87 19.88 3.22
N CYS A 63 3.56 19.77 2.98
CA CYS A 63 2.53 19.82 4.01
C CYS A 63 2.05 18.44 4.48
N ILE A 64 2.61 17.33 3.97
CA ILE A 64 2.18 15.98 4.37
C ILE A 64 2.46 15.74 5.87
N PRO A 65 1.43 15.45 6.69
CA PRO A 65 1.60 15.14 8.10
C PRO A 65 2.19 13.73 8.28
N GLN A 66 2.53 13.39 9.52
CA GLN A 66 2.96 12.04 9.84
C GLN A 66 1.77 11.07 9.71
N VAL A 67 1.85 10.19 8.71
CA VAL A 67 0.82 9.20 8.39
C VAL A 67 1.40 7.79 8.37
N LYS A 68 0.54 6.80 8.52
CA LYS A 68 0.90 5.37 8.44
C LYS A 68 0.59 4.78 7.07
N HIS A 69 -0.38 5.33 6.37
CA HIS A 69 -0.83 4.83 5.09
C HIS A 69 -0.89 5.98 4.09
N LEU A 70 -0.14 5.84 3.01
CA LEU A 70 -0.06 6.87 2.00
C LEU A 70 -0.35 6.27 0.63
N ILE A 71 -1.24 6.94 -0.09
CA ILE A 71 -1.62 6.55 -1.43
C ILE A 71 -1.46 7.75 -2.37
N PHE A 72 -0.66 7.57 -3.40
CA PHE A 72 -0.43 8.52 -4.48
C PHE A 72 -1.02 8.01 -5.78
N TYR A 73 -1.86 8.83 -6.41
CA TYR A 73 -2.38 8.60 -7.75
C TYR A 73 -2.04 9.80 -8.64
N GLN A 74 -1.22 9.59 -9.67
CA GLN A 74 -0.94 10.61 -10.67
C GLN A 74 -0.87 9.98 -12.06
N LEU A 75 -1.80 10.39 -12.92
CA LEU A 75 -1.78 10.03 -14.33
C LEU A 75 -1.16 11.19 -15.12
N TYR A 76 -0.24 10.91 -16.03
CA TYR A 76 0.27 11.82 -17.07
C TYR A 76 1.23 12.96 -16.65
N HIS A 77 1.82 12.93 -15.44
CA HIS A 77 2.83 13.94 -15.04
C HIS A 77 3.94 13.36 -14.14
N GLU A 78 5.15 13.89 -14.32
CA GLU A 78 6.38 13.52 -13.61
C GLU A 78 6.20 13.59 -12.08
N LEU A 79 6.22 12.42 -11.44
CA LEU A 79 6.20 12.23 -9.99
C LEU A 79 7.61 12.19 -9.38
N GLU A 80 8.65 12.17 -10.21
CA GLU A 80 10.00 11.83 -9.80
C GLU A 80 10.55 12.79 -8.72
N GLY A 81 10.59 14.10 -9.00
CA GLY A 81 11.04 15.10 -8.04
C GLY A 81 10.14 15.24 -6.80
N LYS A 82 8.91 14.71 -6.86
CA LYS A 82 7.89 14.82 -5.82
C LYS A 82 8.01 13.71 -4.80
N ILE A 83 8.09 12.47 -5.27
CA ILE A 83 8.28 11.29 -4.43
C ILE A 83 9.65 11.34 -3.77
N CYS A 84 10.72 11.70 -4.50
CA CYS A 84 12.05 11.80 -3.89
C CYS A 84 12.08 12.81 -2.73
N LYS A 85 11.49 14.01 -2.91
CA LYS A 85 11.36 15.01 -1.84
C LYS A 85 10.54 14.52 -0.65
N PHE A 86 9.49 13.74 -0.91
CA PHE A 86 8.70 13.12 0.14
C PHE A 86 9.52 12.12 0.94
N ILE A 87 10.26 11.24 0.26
CA ILE A 87 11.07 10.17 0.85
C ILE A 87 12.25 10.72 1.63
N GLU A 88 12.85 11.82 1.16
CA GLU A 88 13.92 12.53 1.87
C GLU A 88 13.48 13.11 3.22
N ARG A 89 12.17 13.27 3.46
CA ARG A 89 11.63 13.68 4.77
C ARG A 89 11.57 12.50 5.73
N ASP A 90 12.66 12.37 6.49
CA ASP A 90 12.91 11.31 7.46
C ASP A 90 11.73 11.00 8.41
N THR A 91 11.02 12.03 8.86
CA THR A 91 9.99 11.90 9.90
C THR A 91 8.73 11.17 9.45
N VAL A 92 8.38 11.23 8.17
CA VAL A 92 7.16 10.58 7.63
C VAL A 92 7.47 9.16 7.14
N ALA A 93 8.61 8.96 6.49
CA ALA A 93 9.02 7.64 5.98
C ALA A 93 9.13 6.59 7.10
N ARG A 94 9.60 6.99 8.29
CA ARG A 94 9.83 6.07 9.41
C ARG A 94 8.55 5.48 10.03
N THR A 95 7.42 6.19 9.95
CA THR A 95 6.13 5.70 10.49
C THR A 95 5.28 5.00 9.45
N LEU A 96 5.66 5.10 8.18
CA LEU A 96 4.87 4.60 7.07
C LEU A 96 4.85 3.07 7.06
N ARG A 97 3.64 2.52 7.06
CA ARG A 97 3.34 1.09 7.01
C ARG A 97 2.85 0.66 5.64
N THR A 98 2.16 1.55 4.94
CA THR A 98 1.66 1.32 3.58
C THR A 98 2.05 2.46 2.67
N LEU A 99 2.66 2.12 1.56
CA LEU A 99 2.90 3.03 0.45
C LEU A 99 2.31 2.42 -0.82
N PHE A 100 1.33 3.10 -1.39
CA PHE A 100 0.82 2.78 -2.71
C PHE A 100 1.05 3.97 -3.64
N ILE A 101 1.77 3.74 -4.74
CA ILE A 101 2.00 4.74 -5.76
C ILE A 101 1.56 4.17 -7.09
N GLU A 102 0.71 4.92 -7.78
CA GLU A 102 0.28 4.65 -9.15
C GLU A 102 0.56 5.88 -10.01
N GLY A 103 1.47 5.71 -10.98
CA GLY A 103 1.90 6.77 -11.88
C GLY A 103 3.32 6.55 -12.40
N GLU A 104 3.71 7.36 -13.39
CA GLU A 104 5.01 7.26 -14.04
C GLU A 104 6.12 7.85 -13.15
N VAL A 105 7.11 7.01 -12.83
CA VAL A 105 8.33 7.40 -12.12
C VAL A 105 9.51 6.77 -12.84
N GLU A 106 10.45 7.61 -13.30
CA GLU A 106 11.59 7.18 -14.12
C GLU A 106 12.81 6.79 -13.27
N LYS A 107 12.93 7.29 -12.04
CA LYS A 107 14.03 6.95 -11.13
C LYS A 107 13.62 6.10 -9.95
N ASN A 108 14.49 5.13 -9.71
CA ASN A 108 14.50 4.31 -8.52
C ASN A 108 14.91 5.12 -7.28
N PHE A 109 14.35 4.81 -6.12
CA PHE A 109 14.59 5.52 -4.87
C PHE A 109 14.97 4.55 -3.74
N SER A 110 15.74 5.03 -2.76
CA SER A 110 16.14 4.20 -1.63
C SER A 110 14.98 3.96 -0.66
N PHE A 111 14.88 2.73 -0.16
CA PHE A 111 13.90 2.29 0.82
C PHE A 111 14.41 2.30 2.26
N GLU A 112 15.66 2.73 2.51
CA GLU A 112 16.35 2.66 3.81
C GLU A 112 15.55 3.30 4.96
N ARG A 113 14.79 4.36 4.67
CA ARG A 113 14.06 5.12 5.69
C ARG A 113 12.76 4.46 6.13
N PHE A 114 12.23 3.49 5.39
CA PHE A 114 10.92 2.90 5.63
C PHE A 114 10.96 1.75 6.64
N LYS A 115 11.43 2.05 7.86
CA LYS A 115 11.67 1.02 8.90
C LYS A 115 10.43 0.28 9.39
N CYS A 116 9.22 0.79 9.15
CA CYS A 116 7.96 0.16 9.59
C CYS A 116 7.08 -0.34 8.44
N MET A 117 7.61 -0.38 7.21
CA MET A 117 6.83 -0.72 6.02
C MET A 117 6.41 -2.17 6.00
N ARG A 118 5.12 -2.39 5.70
CA ARG A 118 4.49 -3.71 5.60
C ARG A 118 3.91 -3.97 4.23
N ILE A 119 3.44 -2.92 3.55
CA ILE A 119 2.79 -3.01 2.25
C ILE A 119 3.45 -1.98 1.33
N LEU A 120 4.05 -2.45 0.25
CA LEU A 120 4.60 -1.62 -0.81
C LEU A 120 3.94 -2.01 -2.13
N LYS A 121 3.28 -1.05 -2.76
CA LYS A 121 2.66 -1.23 -4.08
C LYS A 121 3.11 -0.10 -5.00
N LEU A 122 3.76 -0.46 -6.10
CA LEU A 122 4.22 0.48 -7.12
C LEU A 122 3.63 0.03 -8.47
N LYS A 123 2.79 0.85 -9.10
CA LYS A 123 2.11 0.51 -10.36
C LYS A 123 2.36 1.58 -11.42
N GLY A 124 2.67 1.16 -12.65
CA GLY A 124 2.96 2.09 -13.75
C GLY A 124 4.36 2.71 -13.69
N TYR A 125 5.30 2.01 -13.06
CA TYR A 125 6.69 2.46 -12.92
C TYR A 125 7.55 1.98 -14.11
N HIS A 126 8.23 2.92 -14.77
CA HIS A 126 9.26 2.64 -15.79
C HIS A 126 10.62 2.30 -15.16
N ILE A 127 10.58 1.57 -14.04
CA ILE A 127 11.78 1.10 -13.35
C ILE A 127 12.06 -0.32 -13.84
N ASN A 128 13.29 -0.57 -14.29
CA ASN A 128 13.75 -1.90 -14.70
C ASN A 128 14.36 -2.71 -13.54
N LYS A 129 14.84 -2.04 -12.48
CA LYS A 129 15.45 -2.66 -11.30
C LYS A 129 15.09 -1.87 -10.04
N LEU A 130 14.66 -2.58 -8.99
CA LEU A 130 14.46 -2.00 -7.65
C LEU A 130 15.77 -1.65 -6.97
N HIS A 131 15.70 -0.70 -6.03
CA HIS A 131 16.87 -0.31 -5.26
C HIS A 131 17.21 -1.44 -4.29
N ASP A 132 18.50 -1.74 -4.14
CA ASP A 132 18.95 -2.88 -3.34
C ASP A 132 18.55 -2.76 -1.86
N SER A 133 18.25 -1.54 -1.37
CA SER A 133 17.75 -1.31 -0.01
C SER A 133 16.33 -1.81 0.27
N ILE A 134 15.61 -2.35 -0.72
CA ILE A 134 14.34 -3.05 -0.50
C ILE A 134 14.49 -4.20 0.52
N VAL A 135 15.69 -4.77 0.61
CA VAL A 135 16.05 -5.86 1.53
C VAL A 135 16.03 -5.41 3.00
N GLU A 136 16.10 -4.11 3.26
CA GLU A 136 16.02 -3.54 4.62
C GLU A 136 14.60 -3.47 5.15
N LEU A 137 13.59 -3.72 4.31
CA LEU A 137 12.19 -3.71 4.71
C LEU A 137 11.82 -5.00 5.44
N VAL A 138 12.40 -5.21 6.63
CA VAL A 138 12.25 -6.41 7.46
C VAL A 138 10.82 -6.71 7.91
N HIS A 139 9.92 -5.72 7.82
CA HIS A 139 8.51 -5.84 8.16
C HIS A 139 7.60 -5.97 6.94
N LEU A 140 8.15 -5.99 5.73
CA LEU A 140 7.39 -6.12 4.51
C LEU A 140 6.64 -7.46 4.52
N ARG A 141 5.38 -7.44 4.14
CA ARG A 141 4.48 -8.60 4.08
C ARG A 141 3.78 -8.71 2.74
N TYR A 142 3.65 -7.59 2.04
CA TYR A 142 3.01 -7.50 0.75
C TYR A 142 3.81 -6.60 -0.17
N LEU A 143 4.04 -7.09 -1.39
CA LEU A 143 4.82 -6.43 -2.41
C LEU A 143 4.11 -6.60 -3.75
N ASP A 144 3.81 -5.49 -4.41
CA ASP A 144 3.14 -5.49 -5.71
C ASP A 144 3.81 -4.49 -6.64
N PHE A 145 4.33 -5.00 -7.76
CA PHE A 145 4.95 -4.24 -8.83
C PHE A 145 4.27 -4.51 -10.18
N SER A 146 2.96 -4.76 -10.14
CA SER A 146 2.17 -4.99 -11.34
C SER A 146 2.30 -3.82 -12.31
N TYR A 147 2.38 -4.11 -13.60
CA TYR A 147 2.54 -3.10 -14.66
C TYR A 147 3.79 -2.23 -14.48
N THR A 148 4.91 -2.85 -14.09
CA THR A 148 6.24 -2.26 -14.10
C THR A 148 7.18 -3.09 -14.97
N GLU A 149 8.35 -2.55 -15.31
CA GLU A 149 9.40 -3.26 -16.06
C GLU A 149 10.37 -4.03 -15.13
N ILE A 150 10.00 -4.22 -13.86
CA ILE A 150 10.83 -4.93 -12.88
C ILE A 150 10.74 -6.42 -13.16
N HIS A 151 11.81 -6.99 -13.70
CA HIS A 151 11.91 -8.41 -14.01
C HIS A 151 12.77 -9.20 -13.03
N VAL A 152 13.57 -8.51 -12.21
CA VAL A 152 14.50 -9.14 -11.26
C VAL A 152 14.27 -8.54 -9.87
N LEU A 153 13.95 -9.41 -8.91
CA LEU A 153 13.96 -9.06 -7.50
C LEU A 153 15.28 -9.52 -6.85
N PRO A 154 15.79 -8.80 -5.84
CA PRO A 154 16.96 -9.25 -5.09
C PRO A 154 16.71 -10.62 -4.43
N GLU A 155 17.68 -11.52 -4.44
CA GLU A 155 17.54 -12.89 -3.90
C GLU A 155 17.06 -12.92 -2.44
N SER A 156 17.48 -11.95 -1.65
CA SER A 156 17.10 -11.78 -0.24
C SER A 156 15.63 -11.40 -0.02
N ILE A 157 14.89 -11.05 -1.08
CA ILE A 157 13.44 -10.81 -1.00
C ILE A 157 12.65 -12.11 -0.84
N GLY A 158 13.25 -13.27 -1.14
CA GLY A 158 12.59 -14.59 -1.12
C GLY A 158 12.04 -15.02 0.24
N ASN A 159 12.29 -14.27 1.31
CA ASN A 159 11.68 -14.45 2.63
C ASN A 159 10.33 -13.70 2.80
N LEU A 160 9.87 -13.01 1.76
CA LEU A 160 8.60 -12.31 1.73
C LEU A 160 7.59 -13.18 0.99
N TYR A 161 6.38 -13.33 1.54
CA TYR A 161 5.30 -14.06 0.88
C TYR A 161 4.86 -13.29 -0.36
N VAL A 162 5.44 -13.61 -1.52
CA VAL A 162 5.05 -13.03 -2.81
C VAL A 162 3.86 -13.82 -3.33
N THR A 163 2.69 -13.20 -3.45
CA THR A 163 1.61 -13.70 -4.31
C THR A 163 1.83 -13.14 -5.70
N SER A 164 2.29 -13.99 -6.60
CA SER A 164 2.42 -13.74 -8.05
C SER A 164 1.07 -13.58 -8.72
#